data_AF-A0A9D0VCD3-F1
#
_entry.id   AF-A0A9D0VCD3-F1
#
_cell.length_a   1.000
_cell.length_b   1.000
_cell.length_c   1.000
_cell.angle_alpha   90.00
_cell.angle_beta   90.00
_cell.angle_gamma   90.00
#
_symmetry.space_group_name_H-M   'P 1'
#
loop_
_entity.id
_entity.type
_entity.pdbx_description
1 polymer ?
#
loop_
_entity_poly.entity_id
_entity_poly.type
_entity_poly.pdbx_seq_one_letter_code
_entity_poly.pdbx_strand_id
1 'polypeptide(L)'
;MPLPFLWFSAAPLAAESCDTLQPYPGVLVLSVIEDRLAPGGSLTLEATGAPPGTTVRFVVGTSNLRDPCPAVAGGACLDLDRPRSLGHATILDDGIARLEARVPASALAQGLSIQAVTLSCDDVAVSPLIEEQVLLDPPCVFSHDDWGASCPDDDVACWRDAWFDTALPGGIRVMGVSYDSSSAVEDRLPVPPTNKKRRLHNGIVALELSLAYDAAGAMGVRAPLGEQIVPRGPWAGYSIQELAEIIRTGELDADLVSTINWVLHSFTCDPDTLPMPDVPPEDTGTSTGDTGGVFDSGLWDTDDGSGGDDGSGS
;
A
#
# COMPACT_ATOMS: atom_id res chain seq x y z
N MET A 1 -15.98 7.91 15.70
CA MET A 1 -16.21 9.36 15.84
C MET A 1 -16.26 9.96 14.44
N PRO A 2 -17.28 10.74 14.05
CA PRO A 2 -17.29 11.41 12.74
C PRO A 2 -16.27 12.55 12.74
N LEU A 3 -15.24 12.46 11.89
CA LEU A 3 -14.21 13.50 11.76
C LEU A 3 -14.79 14.78 11.12
N PRO A 4 -14.29 15.98 11.49
CA PRO A 4 -14.77 17.24 10.93
C PRO A 4 -14.30 17.41 9.49
N PHE A 5 -15.22 17.20 8.54
CA PHE A 5 -14.99 17.38 7.10
C PHE A 5 -15.11 18.85 6.69
N LEU A 6 -13.96 19.42 6.33
CA LEU A 6 -13.72 20.79 5.90
C LEU A 6 -12.65 20.60 4.78
N TRP A 7 -12.75 20.93 3.48
CA TRP A 7 -13.42 21.98 2.72
C TRP A 7 -13.46 21.60 1.22
N PHE A 8 -14.54 21.96 0.51
CA PHE A 8 -14.49 22.51 -0.84
C PHE A 8 -15.51 23.66 -0.85
N SER A 9 -15.14 24.83 -1.37
CA SER A 9 -16.11 25.93 -1.53
C SER A 9 -17.06 25.57 -2.67
N ALA A 10 -18.18 24.93 -2.33
CA ALA A 10 -19.25 24.69 -3.29
C ALA A 10 -19.95 26.02 -3.59
N ALA A 11 -19.70 26.59 -4.77
CA ALA A 11 -20.54 27.66 -5.28
C ALA A 11 -21.95 27.11 -5.58
N PRO A 12 -23.03 27.85 -5.27
CA PRO A 12 -24.37 27.47 -5.69
C PRO A 12 -24.44 27.44 -7.22
N LEU A 13 -24.98 26.35 -7.77
CA LEU A 13 -25.22 26.18 -9.19
C LEU A 13 -26.19 27.24 -9.71
N ALA A 14 -25.77 28.02 -10.70
CA ALA A 14 -26.70 28.74 -11.56
C ALA A 14 -27.43 27.71 -12.44
N ALA A 15 -28.76 27.80 -12.53
CA ALA A 15 -29.53 26.97 -13.45
C ALA A 15 -29.29 27.47 -14.89
N GLU A 16 -28.71 26.64 -15.74
CA GLU A 16 -28.57 26.91 -17.17
C GLU A 16 -29.92 26.69 -17.88
N SER A 17 -30.25 27.56 -18.84
CA SER A 17 -31.50 27.48 -19.58
C SER A 17 -31.42 26.41 -20.67
N CYS A 18 -32.31 25.43 -20.60
CA CYS A 18 -32.37 24.32 -21.52
C CYS A 18 -33.30 24.60 -22.69
N ASP A 19 -32.76 25.19 -23.74
CA ASP A 19 -33.43 25.24 -25.04
C ASP A 19 -32.59 24.44 -26.04
N THR A 20 -33.17 23.33 -26.51
CA THR A 20 -32.72 22.49 -27.65
C THR A 20 -31.47 21.61 -27.46
N LEU A 21 -31.63 20.43 -26.86
CA LEU A 21 -30.68 19.31 -27.02
C LEU A 21 -31.39 18.10 -27.62
N GLN A 22 -30.73 17.45 -28.58
CA GLN A 22 -31.19 16.21 -29.21
C GLN A 22 -30.64 15.02 -28.40
N PRO A 23 -31.44 13.97 -28.14
CA PRO A 23 -31.01 12.87 -27.29
C PRO A 23 -29.79 12.14 -27.86
N TYR A 24 -28.80 11.88 -27.00
CA TYR A 24 -27.55 11.21 -27.37
C TYR A 24 -27.48 9.80 -26.78
N PRO A 25 -27.31 8.75 -27.61
CA PRO A 25 -27.35 7.36 -27.14
C PRO A 25 -26.03 6.86 -26.54
N GLY A 26 -25.07 7.75 -26.25
CA GLY A 26 -23.78 7.36 -25.69
C GLY A 26 -23.88 6.88 -24.24
N VAL A 27 -23.02 5.92 -23.89
CA VAL A 27 -22.79 5.53 -22.50
C VAL A 27 -21.69 6.43 -21.96
N LEU A 28 -21.98 7.15 -20.87
CA LEU A 28 -20.96 7.94 -20.18
C LEU A 28 -19.93 6.99 -19.55
N VAL A 29 -18.68 7.12 -19.96
CA VAL A 29 -17.55 6.34 -19.41
C VAL A 29 -16.66 7.27 -18.63
N LEU A 30 -16.36 6.89 -17.39
CA LEU A 30 -15.39 7.56 -16.53
C LEU A 30 -14.09 6.74 -16.56
N SER A 31 -12.95 7.43 -16.52
CA SER A 31 -11.64 6.84 -16.28
C SER A 31 -10.80 7.75 -15.38
N VAL A 32 -9.95 7.14 -14.57
CA VAL A 32 -8.88 7.78 -13.80
C VAL A 32 -7.59 7.61 -14.61
N ILE A 33 -6.84 8.69 -14.85
CA ILE A 33 -5.60 8.60 -15.66
C ILE A 33 -4.42 8.10 -14.81
N GLU A 34 -4.42 8.38 -13.52
CA GLU A 34 -3.33 8.00 -12.63
C GLU A 34 -3.37 6.51 -12.27
N ASP A 35 -2.21 5.86 -12.33
CA ASP A 35 -2.06 4.48 -11.87
C ASP A 35 -2.23 4.34 -10.34
N ARG A 36 -2.14 5.45 -9.59
CA ARG A 36 -2.23 5.47 -8.12
C ARG A 36 -2.65 6.82 -7.58
N LEU A 37 -3.50 6.81 -6.55
CA LEU A 37 -3.90 8.01 -5.82
C LEU A 37 -3.09 8.20 -4.54
N ALA A 38 -2.25 9.23 -4.49
CA ALA A 38 -1.48 9.59 -3.31
C ALA A 38 -2.20 10.62 -2.41
N PRO A 39 -2.10 10.54 -1.07
CA PRO A 39 -2.64 11.57 -0.18
C PRO A 39 -1.95 12.91 -0.42
N GLY A 40 -2.71 13.97 -0.66
CA GLY A 40 -2.18 15.30 -1.01
C GLY A 40 -1.82 15.45 -2.50
N GLY A 41 -1.89 14.38 -3.28
CA GLY A 41 -1.59 14.35 -4.71
C GLY A 41 -2.67 14.95 -5.59
N SER A 42 -2.41 14.97 -6.89
CA SER A 42 -3.39 15.31 -7.94
C SER A 42 -4.02 14.04 -8.52
N LEU A 43 -5.27 14.17 -8.96
CA LEU A 43 -6.06 13.16 -9.63
C LEU A 43 -6.69 13.79 -10.87
N THR A 44 -6.62 13.12 -12.01
CA THR A 44 -7.16 13.54 -13.30
C THR A 44 -8.26 12.57 -13.70
N LEU A 45 -9.47 13.08 -13.77
CA LEU A 45 -10.65 12.34 -14.18
C LEU A 45 -10.99 12.68 -15.62
N GLU A 46 -11.19 11.66 -16.45
CA GLU A 46 -11.71 11.83 -17.80
C GLU A 46 -13.11 11.23 -17.91
N ALA A 47 -14.01 11.97 -18.54
CA ALA A 47 -15.31 11.46 -18.93
C ALA A 47 -15.47 11.54 -20.45
N THR A 48 -15.99 10.47 -21.04
CA THR A 48 -16.25 10.34 -22.48
C THR A 48 -17.65 9.78 -22.73
N GLY A 49 -18.12 9.80 -23.98
CA GLY A 49 -19.42 9.25 -24.36
C GLY A 49 -20.60 10.21 -24.18
N ALA A 50 -20.34 11.52 -24.18
CA ALA A 50 -21.34 12.58 -24.27
C ALA A 50 -20.97 13.56 -25.42
N PRO A 51 -21.94 14.34 -25.96
CA PRO A 51 -21.66 15.31 -27.03
C PRO A 51 -20.73 16.45 -26.57
N PRO A 52 -19.89 17.02 -27.48
CA PRO A 52 -19.17 18.26 -27.21
C PRO A 52 -20.09 19.38 -26.71
N GLY A 53 -19.59 20.17 -25.76
CA GLY A 53 -20.37 21.20 -25.06
C GLY A 53 -21.18 20.69 -23.87
N THR A 54 -21.28 19.36 -23.65
CA THR A 54 -21.99 18.81 -22.48
C THR A 54 -21.17 19.01 -21.21
N THR A 55 -21.79 19.59 -20.18
CA THR A 55 -21.17 19.68 -18.84
C THR A 55 -21.29 18.35 -18.10
N VAL A 56 -20.15 17.80 -17.71
CA VAL A 56 -20.04 16.61 -16.87
C VAL A 56 -19.65 17.02 -15.46
N ARG A 57 -20.35 16.48 -14.48
CA ARG A 57 -20.03 16.63 -13.07
C ARG A 57 -19.38 15.37 -12.54
N PHE A 58 -18.29 15.54 -11.82
CA PHE A 58 -17.58 14.46 -11.14
C PHE A 58 -17.98 14.46 -9.67
N VAL A 59 -18.33 13.30 -9.16
CA VAL A 59 -18.90 13.10 -7.83
C VAL A 59 -18.13 12.01 -7.11
N VAL A 60 -17.81 12.24 -5.84
CA VAL A 60 -17.14 11.28 -4.95
C VAL A 60 -18.03 10.95 -3.76
N GLY A 61 -17.90 9.74 -3.23
CA GLY A 61 -18.55 9.28 -2.02
C GLY A 61 -17.93 7.98 -1.53
N THR A 62 -18.64 7.30 -0.63
CA THR A 62 -18.34 5.92 -0.25
C THR A 62 -19.30 4.98 -0.98
N SER A 63 -18.83 3.83 -1.45
CA SER A 63 -19.71 2.85 -2.08
C SER A 63 -20.66 2.27 -1.04
N ASN A 64 -21.97 2.43 -1.28
CA ASN A 64 -23.08 1.72 -0.66
C ASN A 64 -24.39 2.28 -1.24
N LEU A 65 -25.35 1.41 -1.50
CA LEU A 65 -26.48 1.73 -2.38
C LEU A 65 -27.67 2.42 -1.68
N ARG A 66 -28.06 3.55 -2.28
CA ARG A 66 -29.40 4.13 -2.56
C ARG A 66 -30.41 4.29 -1.42
N ASP A 67 -30.34 5.49 -0.84
CA ASP A 67 -31.48 6.32 -0.42
C ASP A 67 -31.61 7.50 -1.42
N PRO A 68 -32.67 8.36 -1.43
CA PRO A 68 -33.18 9.02 -2.64
C PRO A 68 -32.16 9.77 -3.51
N CYS A 69 -32.36 9.75 -4.83
CA CYS A 69 -31.45 10.32 -5.83
C CYS A 69 -31.04 11.77 -5.43
N PRO A 70 -29.75 12.04 -5.22
CA PRO A 70 -29.30 13.28 -4.61
C PRO A 70 -29.42 14.45 -5.58
N ALA A 71 -29.81 15.62 -5.09
CA ALA A 71 -29.96 16.83 -5.91
C ALA A 71 -28.64 17.26 -6.59
N VAL A 72 -27.48 16.89 -6.03
CA VAL A 72 -26.16 17.17 -6.61
C VAL A 72 -25.97 16.57 -8.00
N ALA A 73 -26.73 15.52 -8.32
CA ALA A 73 -26.71 14.79 -9.58
C ALA A 73 -27.87 15.18 -10.51
N GLY A 74 -28.57 16.30 -10.26
CA GLY A 74 -29.71 16.70 -11.09
C GLY A 74 -30.87 15.71 -11.07
N GLY A 75 -30.98 14.90 -10.02
CA GLY A 75 -32.00 13.84 -9.90
C GLY A 75 -31.56 12.46 -10.41
N ALA A 76 -30.34 12.31 -10.96
CA ALA A 76 -29.79 10.98 -11.21
C ALA A 76 -29.55 10.22 -9.91
N CYS A 77 -29.91 8.95 -9.91
CA CYS A 77 -29.55 8.05 -8.83
C CYS A 77 -28.09 7.62 -9.00
N LEU A 78 -27.26 8.00 -8.03
CA LEU A 78 -25.86 7.61 -7.94
C LEU A 78 -25.73 6.35 -7.09
N ASP A 79 -24.69 5.57 -7.35
CA ASP A 79 -24.30 4.40 -6.56
C ASP A 79 -23.27 4.79 -5.49
N LEU A 80 -23.50 5.96 -4.88
CA LEU A 80 -22.64 6.60 -3.89
C LEU A 80 -23.45 6.97 -2.64
N ASP A 81 -22.91 6.69 -1.45
CA ASP A 81 -23.41 7.25 -0.20
C ASP A 81 -22.82 8.65 0.04
N ARG A 82 -23.66 9.56 0.55
CA ARG A 82 -23.37 10.99 0.81
C ARG A 82 -22.51 11.66 -0.27
N PRO A 83 -22.95 11.63 -1.54
CA PRO A 83 -22.14 12.11 -2.65
C PRO A 83 -21.81 13.59 -2.55
N ARG A 84 -20.58 13.94 -2.95
CA ARG A 84 -20.07 15.31 -3.01
C ARG A 84 -19.48 15.60 -4.38
N SER A 85 -19.68 16.81 -4.89
CA SER A 85 -19.07 17.20 -6.16
C SER A 85 -17.57 17.46 -5.96
N LEU A 86 -16.74 16.79 -6.77
CA LEU A 86 -15.32 17.11 -6.93
C LEU A 86 -15.12 18.34 -7.81
N GLY A 87 -15.99 18.49 -8.81
CA GLY A 87 -15.95 19.57 -9.78
C GLY A 87 -16.82 19.25 -10.99
N HIS A 88 -16.65 20.03 -12.05
CA HIS A 88 -17.27 19.80 -13.34
C HIS A 88 -16.30 20.18 -14.46
N ALA A 89 -16.48 19.58 -15.62
CA ALA A 89 -15.77 19.92 -16.84
C ALA A 89 -16.72 19.76 -18.03
N THR A 90 -16.44 20.47 -19.12
CA THR A 90 -17.22 20.38 -20.36
C THR A 90 -16.53 19.46 -21.33
N ILE A 91 -17.29 18.60 -22.02
CA ILE A 91 -16.77 17.76 -23.10
C ILE A 91 -16.28 18.67 -24.22
N LEU A 92 -15.01 18.56 -24.57
CA LEU A 92 -14.40 19.35 -25.64
C LEU A 92 -14.65 18.72 -27.02
N ASP A 93 -14.13 19.35 -28.07
CA ASP A 93 -14.25 18.86 -29.45
C ASP A 93 -13.58 17.50 -29.69
N ASP A 94 -12.66 17.09 -28.80
CA ASP A 94 -12.04 15.75 -28.80
C ASP A 94 -12.94 14.66 -28.19
N GLY A 95 -14.10 15.04 -27.65
CA GLY A 95 -15.05 14.13 -27.02
C GLY A 95 -14.72 13.80 -25.56
N ILE A 96 -13.82 14.55 -24.92
CA ILE A 96 -13.33 14.27 -23.57
C ILE A 96 -13.57 15.49 -22.65
N ALA A 97 -14.10 15.23 -21.45
CA ALA A 97 -14.14 16.20 -20.36
C ALA A 97 -13.08 15.82 -19.33
N ARG A 98 -12.19 16.75 -18.98
CA ARG A 98 -11.10 16.51 -18.03
C ARG A 98 -11.26 17.35 -16.78
N LEU A 99 -11.15 16.73 -15.61
CA LEU A 99 -11.11 17.42 -14.32
C LEU A 99 -9.85 17.05 -13.57
N GLU A 100 -9.02 18.05 -13.26
CA GLU A 100 -7.96 17.92 -12.27
C GLU A 100 -8.51 18.24 -10.88
N ALA A 101 -8.34 17.31 -9.94
CA ALA A 101 -8.71 17.44 -8.55
C ALA A 101 -7.52 17.16 -7.64
N ARG A 102 -7.60 17.58 -6.37
CA ARG A 102 -6.62 17.20 -5.34
C ARG A 102 -7.21 16.15 -4.41
N VAL A 103 -6.42 15.13 -4.15
CA VAL A 103 -6.71 14.13 -3.11
C VAL A 103 -6.33 14.75 -1.76
N PRO A 104 -7.25 14.87 -0.79
CA PRO A 104 -6.89 15.43 0.51
C PRO A 104 -5.93 14.49 1.25
N ALA A 105 -4.96 15.03 1.99
CA ALA A 105 -4.02 14.21 2.76
C ALA A 105 -4.73 13.29 3.78
N SER A 106 -5.89 13.73 4.28
CA SER A 106 -6.72 12.95 5.20
C SER A 106 -7.45 11.77 4.55
N ALA A 107 -7.37 11.59 3.23
CA ALA A 107 -7.97 10.44 2.55
C ALA A 107 -7.07 9.20 2.57
N LEU A 108 -5.87 9.26 3.15
CA LEU A 108 -5.01 8.09 3.32
C LEU A 108 -5.79 6.89 3.89
N ALA A 109 -5.59 5.72 3.29
CA ALA A 109 -6.23 4.45 3.65
C ALA A 109 -7.75 4.41 3.40
N GLN A 110 -8.32 5.40 2.70
CA GLN A 110 -9.73 5.42 2.36
C GLN A 110 -9.95 4.94 0.93
N GLY A 111 -11.01 4.16 0.75
CA GLY A 111 -11.58 3.91 -0.57
C GLY A 111 -12.30 5.18 -1.06
N LEU A 112 -12.04 5.57 -2.29
CA LEU A 112 -12.73 6.61 -3.02
C LEU A 112 -13.63 5.97 -4.06
N SER A 113 -14.92 6.22 -3.94
CA SER A 113 -15.89 5.80 -4.95
C SER A 113 -16.26 7.01 -5.79
N ILE A 114 -16.07 6.94 -7.10
CA ILE A 114 -16.20 8.07 -8.03
C ILE A 114 -17.18 7.71 -9.14
N GLN A 115 -18.07 8.65 -9.47
CA GLN A 115 -18.94 8.60 -10.65
C GLN A 115 -18.96 9.95 -11.37
N ALA A 116 -19.22 9.91 -12.67
CA ALA A 116 -19.53 11.06 -13.48
C ALA A 116 -21.03 11.08 -13.82
N VAL A 117 -21.58 12.28 -13.94
CA VAL A 117 -22.98 12.50 -14.35
C VAL A 117 -23.07 13.68 -15.32
N THR A 118 -23.83 13.54 -16.41
CA THR A 118 -24.11 14.67 -17.30
C THR A 118 -25.13 15.61 -16.67
N LEU A 119 -24.90 16.92 -16.80
CA LEU A 119 -25.89 17.94 -16.43
C LEU A 119 -26.60 18.37 -17.72
N SER A 120 -27.69 17.67 -18.06
CA SER A 120 -28.58 18.07 -19.13
C SER A 120 -30.05 17.98 -18.67
N CYS A 121 -30.94 18.74 -19.31
CA CYS A 121 -32.36 18.73 -18.95
C CYS A 121 -33.13 17.52 -19.44
N ASP A 122 -32.66 16.90 -20.54
CA ASP A 122 -33.43 15.87 -21.24
C ASP A 122 -32.85 14.47 -21.01
N ASP A 123 -31.53 14.34 -20.87
CA ASP A 123 -30.84 13.07 -20.69
C ASP A 123 -29.74 13.14 -19.62
N VAL A 124 -29.98 12.48 -18.50
CA VAL A 124 -28.99 12.31 -17.43
C VAL A 124 -28.34 10.94 -17.60
N ALA A 125 -27.08 10.94 -18.02
CA ALA A 125 -26.24 9.75 -18.09
C ALA A 125 -25.36 9.69 -16.84
N VAL A 126 -25.22 8.49 -16.27
CA VAL A 126 -24.36 8.21 -15.10
C VAL A 126 -23.33 7.17 -15.52
N SER A 127 -22.07 7.40 -15.18
CA SER A 127 -21.00 6.44 -15.45
C SER A 127 -21.10 5.22 -14.52
N PRO A 128 -20.48 4.09 -14.88
CA PRO A 128 -20.14 3.07 -13.90
C PRO A 128 -19.39 3.66 -12.70
N LEU A 129 -19.54 3.03 -11.55
CA LEU A 129 -18.79 3.34 -10.33
C LEU A 129 -17.33 2.91 -10.52
N ILE A 130 -16.41 3.82 -10.24
CA ILE A 130 -14.98 3.48 -10.07
C ILE A 130 -14.68 3.49 -8.58
N GLU A 131 -13.98 2.46 -8.11
CA GLU A 131 -13.47 2.39 -6.75
C GLU A 131 -11.95 2.43 -6.81
N GLU A 132 -11.38 3.49 -6.24
CA GLU A 132 -9.94 3.67 -6.10
C GLU A 132 -9.56 3.64 -4.62
N GLN A 133 -8.30 3.35 -4.33
CA GLN A 133 -7.77 3.44 -2.98
C GLN A 133 -6.72 4.53 -2.90
N VAL A 134 -6.81 5.38 -1.88
CA VAL A 134 -5.77 6.38 -1.62
C VAL A 134 -4.67 5.75 -0.80
N LEU A 135 -3.53 5.59 -1.43
CA LEU A 135 -2.38 4.88 -0.93
C LEU A 135 -1.20 5.82 -0.91
N LEU A 136 -0.32 5.66 0.08
CA LEU A 136 0.99 6.29 0.00
C LEU A 136 1.82 5.59 -1.11
N ASP A 137 3.01 6.11 -1.39
CA ASP A 137 3.99 5.35 -2.16
C ASP A 137 4.34 4.10 -1.38
N PRO A 138 4.31 2.91 -2.03
CA PRO A 138 4.54 1.67 -1.32
C PRO A 138 5.99 1.71 -0.84
N PRO A 139 6.26 1.43 0.44
CA PRO A 139 7.63 1.37 0.86
C PRO A 139 8.33 0.22 0.12
N CYS A 140 9.56 0.49 -0.29
CA CYS A 140 10.39 -0.45 -1.07
C CYS A 140 11.32 -1.29 -0.20
N VAL A 141 11.22 -1.14 1.12
CA VAL A 141 11.97 -1.90 2.11
C VAL A 141 11.00 -2.17 3.25
N PHE A 142 10.96 -3.43 3.68
CA PHE A 142 10.08 -3.88 4.77
C PHE A 142 10.92 -4.37 5.94
N SER A 143 12.05 -3.71 6.20
CA SER A 143 12.94 -4.14 7.26
C SER A 143 12.28 -3.89 8.62
N HIS A 144 12.76 -4.59 9.64
CA HIS A 144 12.28 -4.36 11.00
C HIS A 144 12.63 -2.96 11.52
N ASP A 145 13.69 -2.34 10.99
CA ASP A 145 14.06 -0.97 11.37
C ASP A 145 13.04 0.02 10.81
N ASP A 146 12.61 -0.13 9.55
CA ASP A 146 11.62 0.75 8.92
C ASP A 146 10.23 0.63 9.58
N TRP A 147 9.79 -0.61 9.85
CA TRP A 147 8.56 -0.86 10.61
C TRP A 147 8.63 -0.32 12.05
N GLY A 148 9.84 -0.27 12.62
CA GLY A 148 10.10 0.20 13.97
C GLY A 148 10.35 1.70 14.07
N ALA A 149 10.51 2.40 12.94
CA ALA A 149 10.83 3.83 12.92
C ALA A 149 9.66 4.69 13.40
N SER A 150 9.96 5.97 13.63
CA SER A 150 8.93 6.99 13.86
C SER A 150 8.41 7.50 12.52
N CYS A 151 7.10 7.74 12.38
CA CYS A 151 6.51 8.19 11.11
C CYS A 151 7.20 9.43 10.49
N PRO A 152 7.60 10.48 11.24
CA PRO A 152 8.32 11.62 10.64
C PRO A 152 9.62 11.26 9.91
N ASP A 153 10.21 10.09 10.20
CA ASP A 153 11.52 9.70 9.71
C ASP A 153 11.48 8.70 8.54
N ASP A 154 10.38 7.96 8.35
CA ASP A 154 10.26 6.88 7.34
C ASP A 154 8.83 6.67 6.84
N ASP A 155 8.68 6.40 5.54
CA ASP A 155 7.39 6.14 4.90
C ASP A 155 6.72 4.88 5.48
N VAL A 156 7.45 3.80 5.77
CA VAL A 156 6.88 2.56 6.35
C VAL A 156 6.20 2.82 7.69
N ALA A 157 6.81 3.65 8.53
CA ALA A 157 6.27 3.96 9.85
C ALA A 157 4.96 4.77 9.76
N CYS A 158 4.84 5.69 8.80
CA CYS A 158 3.58 6.38 8.56
C CYS A 158 2.48 5.45 8.03
N TRP A 159 2.86 4.49 7.17
CA TRP A 159 1.95 3.44 6.73
C TRP A 159 1.43 2.63 7.89
N ARG A 160 2.36 2.17 8.74
CA ARG A 160 2.06 1.44 9.97
C ARG A 160 0.99 2.17 10.78
N ASP A 161 1.23 3.44 11.09
CA ASP A 161 0.32 4.21 11.94
C ASP A 161 -1.05 4.45 11.30
N ALA A 162 -1.10 4.62 9.97
CA ALA A 162 -2.34 4.87 9.26
C ALA A 162 -3.23 3.61 9.10
N TRP A 163 -2.61 2.43 9.02
CA TRP A 163 -3.29 1.19 8.64
C TRP A 163 -3.39 0.14 9.74
N PHE A 164 -2.74 0.33 10.89
CA PHE A 164 -2.64 -0.70 11.93
C PHE A 164 -3.99 -1.30 12.33
N ASP A 165 -4.97 -0.46 12.65
CA ASP A 165 -6.28 -0.94 13.11
C ASP A 165 -7.07 -1.65 12.01
N THR A 166 -6.80 -1.31 10.75
CA THR A 166 -7.42 -1.95 9.57
C THR A 166 -6.78 -3.30 9.29
N ALA A 167 -5.44 -3.37 9.27
CA ALA A 167 -4.69 -4.59 8.97
C ALA A 167 -4.67 -5.58 10.15
N LEU A 168 -4.69 -5.07 11.38
CA LEU A 168 -4.50 -5.82 12.62
C LEU A 168 -5.49 -5.35 13.71
N PRO A 169 -6.82 -5.54 13.52
CA PRO A 169 -7.83 -5.04 14.45
C PRO A 169 -7.75 -5.63 15.87
N GLY A 170 -7.03 -6.74 16.04
CA GLY A 170 -6.74 -7.36 17.35
C GLY A 170 -5.27 -7.25 17.77
N GLY A 171 -4.48 -6.44 17.07
CA GLY A 171 -3.01 -6.46 17.15
C GLY A 171 -2.40 -7.73 16.54
N ILE A 172 -1.12 -7.95 16.83
CA ILE A 172 -0.37 -9.13 16.40
C ILE A 172 0.39 -9.74 17.56
N ARG A 173 0.50 -11.07 17.60
CA ARG A 173 1.32 -11.80 18.57
C ARG A 173 2.37 -12.65 17.86
N VAL A 174 3.64 -12.35 18.13
CA VAL A 174 4.78 -13.08 17.57
C VAL A 174 5.63 -13.62 18.71
N MET A 175 5.91 -14.93 18.71
CA MET A 175 6.76 -15.60 19.70
C MET A 175 6.40 -15.25 21.18
N GLY A 176 5.11 -15.06 21.46
CA GLY A 176 4.60 -14.71 22.79
C GLY A 176 4.62 -13.21 23.13
N VAL A 177 5.18 -12.34 22.29
CA VAL A 177 5.13 -10.88 22.42
C VAL A 177 3.91 -10.33 21.67
N SER A 178 3.09 -9.52 22.35
CA SER A 178 1.89 -8.89 21.78
C SER A 178 2.18 -7.46 21.35
N TYR A 179 1.76 -7.07 20.16
CA TYR A 179 1.80 -5.71 19.63
C TYR A 179 0.36 -5.27 19.40
N ASP A 180 -0.20 -4.59 20.39
CA ASP A 180 -1.63 -4.29 20.44
C ASP A 180 -1.96 -2.94 19.77
N SER A 181 -0.94 -2.21 19.29
CA SER A 181 -1.04 -0.91 18.62
C SER A 181 0.20 -0.65 17.76
N SER A 182 0.11 0.33 16.85
CA SER A 182 1.27 0.78 16.06
C SER A 182 2.39 1.34 16.94
N SER A 183 2.05 2.07 18.00
CA SER A 183 3.02 2.56 18.99
C SER A 183 3.75 1.42 19.71
N ALA A 184 3.10 0.28 19.94
CA ALA A 184 3.76 -0.88 20.54
C ALA A 184 4.79 -1.51 19.60
N VAL A 185 4.60 -1.39 18.28
CA VAL A 185 5.61 -1.78 17.27
C VAL A 185 6.79 -0.83 17.33
N GLU A 186 6.53 0.48 17.28
CA GLU A 186 7.56 1.53 17.41
C GLU A 186 8.39 1.39 18.69
N ASP A 187 7.77 1.11 19.82
CA ASP A 187 8.49 1.04 21.10
C ASP A 187 9.39 -0.20 21.21
N ARG A 188 9.06 -1.29 20.51
CA ARG A 188 9.62 -2.62 20.80
C ARG A 188 10.50 -3.18 19.68
N LEU A 189 10.24 -2.79 18.43
CA LEU A 189 10.93 -3.27 17.24
C LEU A 189 12.32 -2.63 17.02
N PRO A 190 12.52 -1.29 17.12
CA PRO A 190 13.78 -0.62 16.77
C PRO A 190 14.89 -0.79 17.82
N VAL A 191 14.76 -1.75 18.75
CA VAL A 191 15.84 -2.00 19.69
C VAL A 191 16.95 -2.75 18.96
N PRO A 192 18.14 -2.16 18.77
CA PRO A 192 19.22 -2.76 18.00
C PRO A 192 19.50 -4.15 18.56
N PRO A 193 19.28 -5.20 17.77
CA PRO A 193 19.16 -6.53 18.32
C PRO A 193 20.55 -7.05 18.72
N THR A 194 20.81 -7.03 20.03
CA THR A 194 22.08 -7.45 20.63
C THR A 194 22.28 -8.96 20.63
N ASN A 195 21.22 -9.75 20.41
CA ASN A 195 21.30 -11.21 20.33
C ASN A 195 20.52 -11.79 19.14
N LYS A 196 20.93 -12.98 18.68
CA LYS A 196 20.35 -13.69 17.52
C LYS A 196 18.84 -13.92 17.67
N LYS A 197 18.36 -14.22 18.88
CA LYS A 197 16.93 -14.44 19.16
C LYS A 197 16.10 -13.19 18.90
N ARG A 198 16.60 -12.00 19.26
CA ARG A 198 15.91 -10.73 19.01
C ARG A 198 15.93 -10.34 17.54
N ARG A 199 17.04 -10.59 16.82
CA ARG A 199 17.11 -10.41 15.36
C ARG A 199 16.02 -11.22 14.66
N LEU A 200 15.92 -12.50 15.01
CA LEU A 200 14.91 -13.40 14.48
C LEU A 200 13.49 -12.92 14.81
N HIS A 201 13.22 -12.60 16.07
CA HIS A 201 11.93 -12.05 16.49
C HIS A 201 11.54 -10.82 15.68
N ASN A 202 12.46 -9.86 15.52
CA ASN A 202 12.22 -8.63 14.77
C ASN A 202 11.95 -8.90 13.29
N GLY A 203 12.71 -9.80 12.65
CA GLY A 203 12.49 -10.21 11.27
C GLY A 203 11.13 -10.88 11.06
N ILE A 204 10.69 -11.73 11.98
CA ILE A 204 9.36 -12.37 11.92
C ILE A 204 8.26 -11.31 12.07
N VAL A 205 8.40 -10.38 13.01
CA VAL A 205 7.43 -9.30 13.20
C VAL A 205 7.29 -8.45 11.93
N ALA A 206 8.41 -8.06 11.33
CA ALA A 206 8.41 -7.30 10.07
C ALA A 206 7.76 -8.07 8.91
N LEU A 207 8.02 -9.37 8.80
CA LEU A 207 7.39 -10.24 7.81
C LEU A 207 5.87 -10.31 8.01
N GLU A 208 5.42 -10.58 9.23
CA GLU A 208 3.99 -10.69 9.53
C GLU A 208 3.26 -9.35 9.35
N LEU A 209 3.87 -8.23 9.73
CA LEU A 209 3.34 -6.89 9.43
C LEU A 209 3.18 -6.70 7.92
N SER A 210 4.20 -7.05 7.14
CA SER A 210 4.18 -6.88 5.70
C SER A 210 3.09 -7.72 5.03
N LEU A 211 2.92 -8.98 5.45
CA LEU A 211 1.85 -9.85 4.97
C LEU A 211 0.46 -9.33 5.36
N ALA A 212 0.28 -8.88 6.60
CA ALA A 212 -1.00 -8.36 7.06
C ALA A 212 -1.41 -7.09 6.30
N TYR A 213 -0.45 -6.19 6.04
CA TYR A 213 -0.71 -4.93 5.33
C TYR A 213 -0.98 -5.17 3.84
N ASP A 214 -0.27 -6.11 3.23
CA ASP A 214 -0.54 -6.55 1.86
C ASP A 214 -1.94 -7.16 1.74
N ALA A 215 -2.32 -8.06 2.65
CA ALA A 215 -3.65 -8.66 2.70
C ALA A 215 -4.77 -7.65 2.97
N ALA A 216 -4.48 -6.57 3.70
CA ALA A 216 -5.40 -5.46 3.93
C ALA A 216 -5.54 -4.52 2.71
N GLY A 217 -4.77 -4.75 1.64
CA GLY A 217 -4.72 -3.89 0.47
C GLY A 217 -3.95 -2.59 0.69
N ALA A 218 -3.28 -2.43 1.85
CA ALA A 218 -2.53 -1.21 2.15
C ALA A 218 -1.49 -0.93 1.06
N MET A 219 -0.91 -1.98 0.47
CA MET A 219 0.18 -1.88 -0.50
C MET A 219 -0.29 -1.62 -1.94
N GLY A 220 -1.61 -1.60 -2.16
CA GLY A 220 -2.25 -1.34 -3.44
C GLY A 220 -2.25 -2.50 -4.40
N VAL A 221 -2.55 -2.19 -5.67
CA VAL A 221 -2.62 -3.17 -6.75
C VAL A 221 -1.21 -3.61 -7.13
N ARG A 222 -0.80 -4.77 -6.63
CA ARG A 222 0.45 -5.45 -6.96
C ARG A 222 0.28 -6.96 -6.80
N ALA A 223 1.28 -7.73 -7.26
CA ALA A 223 1.32 -9.16 -6.98
C ALA A 223 1.38 -9.39 -5.45
N PRO A 224 0.49 -10.22 -4.86
CA PRO A 224 0.44 -10.41 -3.42
C PRO A 224 1.79 -10.85 -2.87
N LEU A 225 2.26 -10.19 -1.82
CA LEU A 225 3.53 -10.51 -1.16
C LEU A 225 3.54 -11.97 -0.71
N GLY A 226 2.43 -12.44 -0.15
CA GLY A 226 2.30 -13.83 0.31
C GLY A 226 2.50 -14.88 -0.78
N GLU A 227 2.24 -14.53 -2.05
CA GLU A 227 2.35 -15.45 -3.20
C GLU A 227 3.73 -15.46 -3.86
N GLN A 228 4.60 -14.53 -3.46
CA GLN A 228 5.96 -14.45 -4.01
C GLN A 228 6.77 -15.68 -3.61
N ILE A 229 7.48 -16.25 -4.58
CA ILE A 229 8.26 -17.48 -4.39
C ILE A 229 9.71 -17.14 -4.07
N VAL A 230 10.25 -17.79 -3.03
CA VAL A 230 11.67 -17.71 -2.70
C VAL A 230 12.48 -18.33 -3.83
N PRO A 231 13.39 -17.58 -4.48
CA PRO A 231 14.03 -18.06 -5.69
C PRO A 231 15.20 -19.02 -5.43
N ARG A 232 15.78 -19.03 -4.22
CA ARG A 232 17.01 -19.77 -3.92
C ARG A 232 17.20 -20.08 -2.44
N GLY A 233 18.16 -20.97 -2.17
CA GLY A 233 18.53 -21.41 -0.83
C GLY A 233 17.73 -22.63 -0.35
N PRO A 234 17.86 -23.01 0.92
CA PRO A 234 17.19 -24.18 1.49
C PRO A 234 15.65 -24.11 1.43
N TRP A 235 15.13 -22.90 1.32
CA TRP A 235 13.71 -22.59 1.27
C TRP A 235 13.22 -22.21 -0.14
N ALA A 236 14.01 -22.49 -1.19
CA ALA A 236 13.63 -22.20 -2.57
C ALA A 236 12.33 -22.93 -2.96
N GLY A 237 11.45 -22.25 -3.70
CA GLY A 237 10.17 -22.80 -4.15
C GLY A 237 9.02 -22.65 -3.15
N TYR A 238 9.31 -22.27 -1.90
CA TYR A 238 8.27 -21.88 -0.94
C TYR A 238 7.80 -20.46 -1.21
N SER A 239 6.51 -20.24 -1.05
CA SER A 239 5.93 -18.91 -0.99
C SER A 239 6.25 -18.22 0.35
N ILE A 240 6.25 -16.89 0.36
CA ILE A 240 6.43 -16.12 1.59
C ILE A 240 5.35 -16.48 2.63
N GLN A 241 4.12 -16.73 2.20
CA GLN A 241 3.03 -17.16 3.09
C GLN A 241 3.29 -18.54 3.73
N GLU A 242 3.82 -19.50 2.96
CA GLU A 242 4.20 -20.82 3.51
C GLU A 242 5.32 -20.70 4.54
N LEU A 243 6.31 -19.82 4.29
CA LEU A 243 7.36 -19.55 5.27
C LEU A 243 6.79 -18.96 6.57
N ALA A 244 5.85 -18.01 6.48
CA ALA A 244 5.18 -17.47 7.65
C ALA A 244 4.46 -18.56 8.45
N GLU A 245 3.82 -19.53 7.79
CA GLU A 245 3.16 -20.64 8.47
C GLU A 245 4.16 -21.58 9.17
N ILE A 246 5.28 -21.90 8.53
CA ILE A 246 6.37 -22.70 9.13
C ILE A 246 6.93 -22.00 10.39
N ILE A 247 7.09 -20.68 10.34
CA ILE A 247 7.54 -19.88 11.49
C ILE A 247 6.53 -20.00 12.65
N ARG A 248 5.22 -19.96 12.37
CA ARG A 248 4.16 -20.05 13.38
C ARG A 248 4.10 -21.40 14.06
N THR A 249 4.42 -22.49 13.35
CA THR A 249 4.49 -23.83 13.95
C THR A 249 5.73 -24.03 14.83
N GLY A 250 6.68 -23.09 14.81
CA GLY A 250 7.82 -23.03 15.72
C GLY A 250 9.09 -23.72 15.20
N GLU A 251 9.11 -24.12 13.93
CA GLU A 251 10.31 -24.63 13.28
C GLU A 251 11.18 -23.45 12.86
N LEU A 252 12.23 -23.18 13.65
CA LEU A 252 13.14 -22.06 13.43
C LEU A 252 14.57 -22.59 13.30
N ASP A 253 15.12 -22.54 12.09
CA ASP A 253 16.54 -22.78 11.82
C ASP A 253 17.24 -21.52 11.32
N ALA A 254 18.58 -21.56 11.24
CA ALA A 254 19.41 -20.43 10.84
C ALA A 254 19.20 -20.02 9.37
N ASP A 255 18.82 -20.97 8.51
CA ASP A 255 18.61 -20.74 7.08
C ASP A 255 17.29 -20.00 6.85
N LEU A 256 16.27 -20.29 7.64
CA LEU A 256 14.99 -19.60 7.63
C LEU A 256 15.15 -18.14 8.05
N VAL A 257 15.92 -17.86 9.11
CA VAL A 257 16.23 -16.48 9.55
C VAL A 257 16.89 -15.69 8.44
N SER A 258 17.87 -16.30 7.77
CA SER A 258 18.61 -15.67 6.67
C SER A 258 17.70 -15.41 5.47
N THR A 259 16.79 -16.35 5.18
CA THR A 259 15.81 -16.23 4.11
C THR A 259 14.81 -15.11 4.39
N ILE A 260 14.25 -15.00 5.60
CA ILE A 260 13.33 -13.93 6.00
C ILE A 260 13.99 -12.56 5.82
N ASN A 261 15.20 -12.39 6.37
CA ASN A 261 15.91 -11.12 6.22
C ASN A 261 16.17 -10.81 4.75
N TRP A 262 16.60 -11.80 3.95
CA TRP A 262 16.81 -11.60 2.53
C TRP A 262 15.51 -11.17 1.82
N VAL A 263 14.39 -11.84 2.07
CA VAL A 263 13.09 -11.50 1.49
C VAL A 263 12.70 -10.05 1.80
N LEU A 264 12.81 -9.64 3.07
CA LEU A 264 12.40 -8.29 3.51
C LEU A 264 13.28 -7.17 2.94
N HIS A 265 14.56 -7.44 2.67
CA HIS A 265 15.48 -6.46 2.08
C HIS A 265 15.52 -6.51 0.55
N SER A 266 15.16 -7.65 -0.04
CA SER A 266 15.18 -7.84 -1.50
C SER A 266 13.86 -7.47 -2.15
N PHE A 267 12.78 -7.28 -1.39
CA PHE A 267 11.52 -6.84 -1.95
C PHE A 267 11.60 -5.36 -2.33
N THR A 268 12.22 -5.04 -3.47
CA THR A 268 12.27 -3.69 -4.05
C THR A 268 10.97 -3.39 -4.80
N CYS A 269 10.56 -2.12 -4.89
CA CYS A 269 9.36 -1.64 -5.62
C CYS A 269 9.40 -1.84 -7.14
N ASP A 270 10.25 -2.72 -7.66
CA ASP A 270 10.14 -3.14 -9.06
C ASP A 270 9.11 -4.27 -9.13
N PRO A 271 7.88 -4.02 -9.62
CA PRO A 271 6.80 -5.00 -9.61
C PRO A 271 7.13 -6.26 -10.41
N ASP A 272 8.16 -6.22 -11.27
CA ASP A 272 8.49 -7.31 -12.17
C ASP A 272 9.61 -8.25 -11.66
N THR A 273 10.35 -7.90 -10.59
CA THR A 273 11.40 -8.81 -10.08
C THR A 273 11.73 -8.62 -8.60
N LEU A 274 11.80 -9.73 -7.85
CA LEU A 274 12.80 -9.82 -6.78
C LEU A 274 14.17 -9.70 -7.48
N PRO A 275 14.97 -8.65 -7.22
CA PRO A 275 16.24 -8.44 -7.88
C PRO A 275 17.08 -9.71 -7.67
N MET A 276 17.45 -10.35 -8.78
CA MET A 276 18.47 -11.38 -8.74
C MET A 276 19.78 -10.66 -8.40
N PRO A 277 20.39 -10.87 -7.22
CA PRO A 277 21.73 -10.36 -7.03
C PRO A 277 22.62 -11.04 -8.06
N ASP A 278 23.48 -10.26 -8.71
CA ASP A 278 24.47 -10.76 -9.66
C ASP A 278 25.16 -11.97 -9.05
N VAL A 279 24.93 -13.13 -9.66
CA VAL A 279 25.68 -14.35 -9.35
C VAL A 279 27.15 -13.99 -9.62
N PRO A 280 28.05 -14.01 -8.62
CA PRO A 280 29.46 -13.98 -8.93
C PRO A 280 29.67 -15.18 -9.86
N PRO A 281 30.23 -15.00 -11.08
CA PRO A 281 30.34 -16.08 -12.04
C PRO A 281 30.95 -17.28 -11.33
N GLU A 282 30.27 -18.43 -11.40
CA GLU A 282 30.80 -19.68 -10.90
C GLU A 282 32.23 -19.82 -11.43
N ASP A 283 33.19 -19.77 -10.51
CA ASP A 283 34.59 -20.02 -10.79
C ASP A 283 34.70 -21.49 -11.15
N THR A 284 34.47 -21.79 -12.43
CA THR A 284 34.68 -23.10 -13.05
C THR A 284 36.17 -23.37 -13.31
N GLY A 285 37.06 -22.58 -12.71
CA GLY A 285 38.50 -22.79 -12.74
C GLY A 285 38.95 -23.88 -11.77
N THR A 286 39.09 -25.10 -12.27
CA THR A 286 40.06 -26.05 -11.73
C THR A 286 41.44 -25.40 -11.67
N SER A 287 41.92 -25.03 -10.48
CA SER A 287 43.35 -24.85 -10.24
C SER A 287 43.72 -25.25 -8.84
N THR A 288 44.40 -26.40 -8.76
CA THR A 288 45.30 -26.79 -7.69
C THR A 288 46.25 -25.66 -7.31
N GLY A 289 46.34 -25.36 -6.00
CA GLY A 289 47.53 -24.77 -5.43
C GLY A 289 47.33 -23.43 -4.71
N ASP A 290 47.45 -23.53 -3.38
CA ASP A 290 48.33 -22.69 -2.57
C ASP A 290 47.88 -21.25 -2.19
N THR A 291 47.77 -21.10 -0.86
CA THR A 291 47.96 -19.93 0.01
C THR A 291 47.35 -18.56 -0.33
N GLY A 292 46.36 -18.19 0.51
CA GLY A 292 46.32 -16.86 1.15
C GLY A 292 45.48 -15.79 0.47
N GLY A 293 44.23 -15.65 0.91
CA GLY A 293 43.37 -14.53 0.52
C GLY A 293 42.11 -14.48 1.37
N VAL A 294 42.18 -13.68 2.44
CA VAL A 294 41.14 -13.46 3.43
C VAL A 294 39.97 -12.70 2.78
N PHE A 295 38.85 -13.38 2.56
CA PHE A 295 37.54 -12.73 2.54
C PHE A 295 37.02 -12.73 3.97
N ASP A 296 37.14 -11.59 4.62
CA ASP A 296 36.63 -11.30 5.95
C ASP A 296 35.11 -11.04 5.85
N SER A 297 34.32 -12.10 6.07
CA SER A 297 32.88 -12.05 6.31
C SER A 297 32.57 -12.08 7.81
N GLY A 298 33.36 -11.35 8.61
CA GLY A 298 33.30 -11.26 10.07
C GLY A 298 32.06 -10.60 10.65
N LEU A 299 30.86 -11.14 10.39
CA LEU A 299 29.62 -10.74 11.08
C LEU A 299 28.95 -11.88 11.87
N TRP A 300 29.56 -13.07 11.94
CA TRP A 300 28.96 -14.25 12.58
C TRP A 300 29.81 -14.99 13.61
N ASP A 301 31.08 -14.63 13.77
CA ASP A 301 31.93 -15.18 14.83
C ASP A 301 32.01 -14.19 15.99
N THR A 302 31.38 -14.53 17.11
CA THR A 302 31.78 -13.99 18.40
C THR A 302 31.85 -15.15 19.37
N ASP A 303 33.09 -15.35 19.82
CA ASP A 303 33.58 -16.34 20.74
C ASP A 303 32.67 -16.64 21.95
N ASP A 304 32.38 -17.93 22.13
CA ASP A 304 32.02 -18.51 23.42
C ASP A 304 33.30 -18.63 24.29
N GLY A 305 33.82 -17.49 24.73
CA GLY A 305 34.97 -17.40 25.63
C GLY A 305 34.59 -17.65 27.08
N SER A 306 34.48 -18.92 27.46
CA SER A 306 34.39 -19.37 28.85
C SER A 306 35.76 -19.36 29.53
N GLY A 307 35.93 -18.55 30.58
CA GLY A 307 37.04 -18.62 31.55
C GLY A 307 36.76 -17.57 32.63
N GLY A 308 36.45 -17.89 33.88
CA GLY A 308 37.13 -18.86 34.73
C GLY A 308 38.36 -18.18 35.32
N ASP A 309 38.19 -17.36 36.38
CA ASP A 309 39.31 -17.05 37.25
C ASP A 309 38.87 -16.77 38.70
N ASP A 310 39.40 -17.62 39.57
CA ASP A 310 39.19 -17.68 41.00
C ASP A 310 40.28 -16.84 41.68
N GLY A 311 39.95 -15.64 42.16
CA GLY A 311 40.90 -14.73 42.79
C GLY A 311 40.63 -14.50 44.28
N SER A 312 40.98 -15.48 45.12
CA SER A 312 41.11 -15.26 46.57
C SER A 312 42.35 -14.41 46.86
N GLY A 313 42.22 -13.34 47.64
CA GLY A 313 43.35 -12.52 48.05
C GLY A 313 43.06 -11.60 49.25
N SER A 314 43.30 -12.17 50.44
CA SER A 314 43.75 -11.57 51.72
C SER A 314 43.05 -10.34 52.30
#